data_AF-G4RLT4-F1
#
_entry.id   AF-G4RLT4-F1
#
_cell.length_a   1.000
_cell.length_b   1.000
_cell.length_c   1.000
_cell.angle_alpha   90.00
_cell.angle_beta   90.00
_cell.angle_gamma   90.00
#
_symmetry.space_group_name_H-M   'P 1'
#
loop_
_entity.id
_entity.type
_entity.pdbx_description
1 polymer ?
#
loop_
_entity_poly.entity_id
_entity_poly.type
_entity_poly.pdbx_seq_one_letter_code
_entity_poly.pdbx_strand_id
1 'polypeptide(L)'
;MLLAVLPLAYQTRKIVRSHELLVYSLFGLIFIQSIFIKNYIEESIYTAIISIILIRILIDRSKNITRILLYGIYIFKLYYDTSLFLEGQYVIYNVIIDILIIILSILSIELYSQIYYKINNINDIVIPSLFALLVQTPYAIALPALQGLFFAVFNISLIYSPLILLSLILNYFINFYIFNISNFNLLFIWIDFLLFLITYFSFHRRLSFRSSAPPIGWLNSWLAGKYYVNDVIGVGGFSYVLRVSTGREVMALKVLRYTDDRGMPLASSWDVIRIFGQEMNRYLQVSSDYVVRAYEVSIPSSEYKSMGEYMKNPPYMVLEYMAGGSLREYLTERGPLSLNEFINIFIQISKGLYDIHKNNLVHLDIKPENIMFKDIERKHVKIGDLGIAKLAVGKMVSASYLSPAYAAPEVLKSQLGSKESDIYSLGCVMYESLTGINPQSFVLNNYEVPPPDRYRPDIPAWLSSLIMSMLSPVPEMRPTIEQVLNSLENGVQTIWPR
;
A
#
# COMPACT_ATOMS: atom_id res chain seq x y z
N MET A 1 19.66 -13.64 -20.95
CA MET A 1 20.18 -14.65 -19.99
C MET A 1 20.07 -14.20 -18.53
N LEU A 2 20.51 -12.99 -18.14
CA LEU A 2 20.36 -12.50 -16.73
C LEU A 2 18.92 -12.20 -16.29
N LEU A 3 18.00 -11.90 -17.22
CA LEU A 3 16.56 -11.73 -16.93
C LEU A 3 15.85 -13.05 -16.50
N ALA A 4 16.48 -14.21 -16.70
CA ALA A 4 15.98 -15.49 -16.20
C ALA A 4 16.40 -15.78 -14.75
N VAL A 5 17.40 -15.06 -14.22
CA VAL A 5 17.91 -15.23 -12.85
C VAL A 5 17.14 -14.35 -11.85
N LEU A 6 16.54 -13.24 -12.30
CA LEU A 6 15.77 -12.30 -11.48
C LEU A 6 14.47 -12.90 -10.89
N PRO A 7 13.66 -13.69 -11.63
CA PRO A 7 12.51 -14.37 -11.05
C PRO A 7 12.90 -15.49 -10.07
N LEU A 8 14.03 -16.17 -10.33
CA LEU A 8 14.54 -17.27 -9.51
C LEU A 8 15.13 -16.76 -8.17
N ALA A 9 15.78 -15.59 -8.18
CA ALA A 9 16.24 -14.88 -7.00
C ALA A 9 15.09 -14.26 -6.19
N TYR A 10 14.01 -13.82 -6.85
CA TYR A 10 12.84 -13.24 -6.20
C TYR A 10 11.98 -14.29 -5.45
N GLN A 11 12.01 -15.55 -5.88
CA GLN A 11 11.30 -16.64 -5.21
C GLN A 11 11.93 -17.09 -3.88
N THR A 12 13.16 -16.67 -3.56
CA THR A 12 13.87 -17.07 -2.33
C THR A 12 13.82 -15.98 -1.24
N ARG A 13 12.61 -15.54 -0.87
CA ARG A 13 12.34 -14.62 0.25
C ARG A 13 12.46 -15.31 1.61
N LYS A 14 13.67 -15.54 2.10
CA LYS A 14 13.86 -15.84 3.54
C LYS A 14 14.98 -15.07 4.24
N ILE A 15 15.67 -14.15 3.58
CA ILE A 15 16.86 -13.53 4.17
C ILE A 15 16.83 -12.01 4.00
N VAL A 16 16.59 -11.32 5.10
CA VAL A 16 17.05 -9.95 5.32
C VAL A 16 18.56 -9.90 5.00
N ARG A 17 19.00 -9.05 4.06
CA ARG A 17 20.23 -8.21 4.14
C ARG A 17 20.76 -7.60 2.83
N SER A 18 20.25 -7.92 1.64
CA SER A 18 20.93 -7.55 0.39
C SER A 18 20.27 -6.40 -0.42
N HIS A 19 19.95 -5.27 0.22
CA HIS A 19 19.69 -4.04 -0.54
C HIS A 19 20.96 -3.59 -1.26
N GLU A 20 22.11 -3.83 -0.62
CA GLU A 20 23.44 -3.60 -1.14
C GLU A 20 23.73 -4.39 -2.42
N LEU A 21 23.36 -5.67 -2.51
CA LEU A 21 23.68 -6.49 -3.69
C LEU A 21 22.89 -6.09 -4.94
N LEU A 22 21.62 -5.66 -4.78
CA LEU A 22 20.82 -5.11 -5.89
C LEU A 22 21.39 -3.75 -6.34
N VAL A 23 21.79 -2.91 -5.38
CA VAL A 23 22.45 -1.62 -5.65
C VAL A 23 23.81 -1.83 -6.31
N TYR A 24 24.62 -2.79 -5.87
CA TYR A 24 25.93 -3.11 -6.43
C TYR A 24 25.84 -3.78 -7.81
N SER A 25 24.79 -4.56 -8.07
CA SER A 25 24.57 -5.18 -9.39
C SER A 25 24.04 -4.17 -10.40
N LEU A 26 23.11 -3.29 -10.02
CA LEU A 26 22.72 -2.14 -10.84
C LEU A 26 23.90 -1.20 -11.08
N PHE A 27 24.70 -0.91 -10.05
CA PHE A 27 25.94 -0.13 -10.12
C PHE A 27 26.96 -0.75 -11.09
N GLY A 28 27.23 -2.05 -11.00
CA GLY A 28 28.15 -2.74 -11.90
C GLY A 28 27.70 -2.67 -13.36
N LEU A 29 26.39 -2.80 -13.61
CA LEU A 29 25.82 -2.70 -14.96
C LEU A 29 25.91 -1.27 -15.52
N ILE A 30 25.58 -0.25 -14.71
CA ILE A 30 25.65 1.17 -15.09
C ILE A 30 27.10 1.59 -15.36
N PHE A 31 28.04 1.18 -14.50
CA PHE A 31 29.46 1.48 -14.64
C PHE A 31 30.08 0.83 -15.89
N ILE A 32 29.75 -0.43 -16.14
CA ILE A 32 30.21 -1.13 -17.35
C ILE A 32 29.64 -0.43 -18.60
N GLN A 33 28.35 -0.07 -18.59
CA GLN A 33 27.70 0.57 -19.72
C GLN A 33 28.25 1.97 -20.01
N SER A 34 28.56 2.78 -18.99
CA SER A 34 29.09 4.13 -19.19
C SER A 34 30.53 4.12 -19.73
N ILE A 35 31.35 3.14 -19.31
CA ILE A 35 32.68 2.89 -19.88
C ILE A 35 32.58 2.59 -21.38
N PHE A 36 31.61 1.77 -21.79
CA PHE A 36 31.45 1.39 -23.21
C PHE A 36 30.94 2.52 -24.12
N ILE A 37 30.29 3.56 -23.59
CA ILE A 37 29.63 4.59 -24.40
C ILE A 37 30.49 5.86 -24.56
N LYS A 38 31.22 6.29 -23.52
CA LYS A 38 31.82 7.63 -23.51
C LYS A 38 33.33 7.70 -23.32
N ASN A 39 34.04 6.63 -22.95
CA ASN A 39 35.47 6.67 -22.58
C ASN A 39 35.84 7.66 -21.44
N TYR A 40 34.90 8.39 -20.82
CA TYR A 40 35.16 9.33 -19.72
C TYR A 40 34.77 8.71 -18.36
N ILE A 41 35.78 8.24 -17.63
CA ILE A 41 35.64 7.58 -16.32
C ILE A 41 35.05 8.54 -15.28
N GLU A 42 35.38 9.83 -15.34
CA GLU A 42 34.96 10.83 -14.36
C GLU A 42 33.45 11.09 -14.40
N GLU A 43 32.86 11.25 -15.60
CA GLU A 43 31.41 11.36 -15.76
C GLU A 43 30.68 10.16 -15.18
N SER A 44 31.23 8.96 -15.38
CA SER A 44 30.66 7.71 -14.88
C SER A 44 30.58 7.69 -13.34
N ILE A 45 31.59 8.26 -12.67
CA ILE A 45 31.66 8.36 -11.21
C ILE A 45 30.63 9.35 -10.66
N TYR A 46 30.54 10.57 -11.23
CA TYR A 46 29.55 11.57 -10.79
C TYR A 46 28.12 11.05 -10.94
N THR A 47 27.88 10.40 -12.08
CA THR A 47 26.61 9.78 -12.45
C THR A 47 26.20 8.70 -11.43
N ALA A 48 27.14 7.88 -10.97
CA ALA A 48 26.89 6.88 -9.93
C ALA A 48 26.54 7.51 -8.57
N ILE A 49 27.21 8.59 -8.17
CA ILE A 49 26.98 9.27 -6.90
C ILE A 49 25.57 9.90 -6.85
N ILE A 50 25.14 10.58 -7.92
CA ILE A 50 23.80 11.19 -8.02
C ILE A 50 22.70 10.15 -7.78
N SER A 51 22.84 8.97 -8.38
CA SER A 51 21.85 7.89 -8.26
C SER A 51 21.77 7.27 -6.88
N ILE A 52 22.91 7.09 -6.21
CA ILE A 52 22.92 6.64 -4.82
C ILE A 52 22.11 7.59 -3.93
N ILE A 53 22.25 8.90 -4.16
CA ILE A 53 21.60 9.93 -3.36
C ILE A 53 20.11 10.05 -3.71
N LEU A 54 19.73 9.93 -4.98
CA LEU A 54 18.33 9.87 -5.40
C LEU A 54 17.60 8.66 -4.78
N ILE A 55 18.19 7.48 -4.88
CA ILE A 55 17.65 6.25 -4.28
C ILE A 55 17.51 6.44 -2.76
N ARG A 56 18.48 7.09 -2.11
CA ARG A 56 18.46 7.35 -0.68
C ARG A 56 17.42 8.41 -0.29
N ILE A 57 17.19 9.48 -1.06
CA ILE A 57 16.09 10.44 -0.82
C ILE A 57 14.74 9.74 -0.80
N LEU A 58 14.59 8.72 -1.65
CA LEU A 58 13.33 8.02 -1.82
C LEU A 58 13.07 7.03 -0.68
N ILE A 59 14.13 6.40 -0.14
CA ILE A 59 14.03 5.36 0.90
C ILE A 59 14.16 5.92 2.33
N ASP A 60 14.87 7.04 2.53
CA ASP A 60 15.29 7.50 3.86
C ASP A 60 14.25 8.40 4.55
N ARG A 61 14.19 8.30 5.89
CA ARG A 61 13.37 9.19 6.73
C ARG A 61 13.96 10.60 6.84
N SER A 62 15.27 10.77 6.60
CA SER A 62 15.96 12.08 6.65
C SER A 62 16.02 12.81 5.29
N LYS A 63 14.87 12.99 4.64
CA LYS A 63 14.74 13.56 3.27
C LYS A 63 15.49 14.88 3.07
N ASN A 64 15.56 15.74 4.09
CA ASN A 64 16.13 17.08 3.97
C ASN A 64 17.66 17.07 3.82
N ILE A 65 18.38 16.21 4.56
CA ILE A 65 19.86 16.14 4.48
C ILE A 65 20.28 15.57 3.12
N THR A 66 19.59 14.52 2.67
CA THR A 66 19.88 13.87 1.40
C THR A 66 19.55 14.77 0.19
N ARG A 67 18.54 15.64 0.31
CA ARG A 67 18.25 16.71 -0.68
C ARG A 67 19.37 17.73 -0.79
N ILE A 68 19.90 18.19 0.35
CA ILE A 68 21.01 19.16 0.37
C ILE A 68 22.24 18.57 -0.34
N LEU A 69 22.55 17.29 -0.09
CA LEU A 69 23.65 16.59 -0.77
C LEU A 69 23.40 16.47 -2.29
N LEU A 70 22.18 16.14 -2.72
CA LEU A 70 21.83 16.06 -4.14
C LEU A 70 22.01 17.40 -4.85
N TYR A 71 21.49 18.48 -4.26
CA TYR A 71 21.61 19.82 -4.83
C TYR A 71 23.07 20.25 -4.93
N GLY A 72 23.88 19.96 -3.90
CA GLY A 72 25.32 20.23 -3.93
C GLY A 72 26.02 19.52 -5.10
N ILE A 73 25.66 18.28 -5.40
CA ILE A 73 26.25 17.53 -6.51
C ILE A 73 25.74 18.01 -7.87
N TYR A 74 24.47 18.41 -8.00
CA TYR A 74 24.00 19.03 -9.24
C TYR A 74 24.70 20.36 -9.55
N ILE A 75 24.94 21.19 -8.54
CA ILE A 75 25.73 22.43 -8.70
C ILE A 75 27.14 22.10 -9.18
N PHE A 76 27.78 21.10 -8.57
CA PHE A 76 29.12 20.67 -8.97
C PHE A 76 29.16 20.12 -10.39
N LYS A 77 28.17 19.31 -10.78
CA LYS A 77 28.04 18.76 -12.14
C LYS A 77 27.89 19.87 -13.19
N LEU A 78 27.05 20.86 -12.94
CA LEU A 78 26.91 22.03 -13.83
C LEU A 78 28.22 22.82 -13.98
N TYR A 79 28.97 23.00 -12.89
CA TYR A 79 30.29 23.63 -12.95
C TYR A 79 31.26 22.83 -13.82
N TYR A 80 31.30 21.51 -13.63
CA TYR A 80 32.17 20.60 -14.38
C TYR A 80 31.81 20.54 -15.88
N ASP A 81 30.52 20.49 -16.22
CA ASP A 81 30.08 20.50 -17.63
C ASP A 81 30.40 21.85 -18.30
N THR A 82 30.36 22.94 -17.54
CA THR A 82 30.80 24.27 -18.01
C THR A 82 32.30 24.31 -18.25
N SER A 83 33.13 23.72 -17.38
CA SER A 83 34.58 23.64 -17.61
C SER A 83 34.92 22.79 -18.83
N LEU A 84 34.26 21.65 -19.01
CA LEU A 84 34.45 20.81 -20.21
C LEU A 84 34.03 21.53 -21.51
N PHE A 85 33.00 22.37 -21.44
CA PHE A 85 32.60 23.22 -22.57
C PHE A 85 33.68 24.25 -22.90
N LEU A 86 34.25 24.91 -21.88
CA LEU A 86 35.33 25.90 -22.06
C LEU A 86 36.61 25.26 -22.60
N GLU A 87 36.89 24.00 -22.25
CA GLU A 87 38.01 23.22 -22.78
C GLU A 87 37.75 22.66 -24.20
N GLY A 88 36.58 22.93 -24.78
CA GLY A 88 36.20 22.47 -26.12
C GLY A 88 35.89 20.96 -26.20
N GLN A 89 35.81 20.28 -25.06
CA GLN A 89 35.47 18.86 -24.97
C GLN A 89 33.95 18.63 -25.03
N TYR A 90 33.16 19.65 -24.69
CA TYR A 90 31.70 19.64 -24.77
C TYR A 90 31.20 20.67 -25.80
N VAL A 91 30.12 20.32 -26.50
CA VAL A 91 29.36 21.27 -27.34
C VAL A 91 28.22 21.86 -26.51
N ILE A 92 27.82 23.10 -26.78
CA ILE A 92 26.83 23.85 -25.96
C ILE A 92 25.49 23.12 -25.79
N TYR A 93 25.08 22.30 -26.75
CA TYR A 93 23.84 21.53 -26.63
C TYR A 93 23.92 20.47 -25.52
N ASN A 94 25.09 19.90 -25.21
CA ASN A 94 25.24 18.94 -24.11
C ASN A 94 24.91 19.61 -22.77
N VAL A 95 25.48 20.81 -22.55
CA VAL A 95 25.25 21.61 -21.34
C VAL A 95 23.76 21.96 -21.19
N ILE A 96 23.10 22.38 -22.28
CA ILE A 96 21.68 22.74 -22.27
C ILE A 96 20.80 21.53 -21.92
N ILE A 97 21.09 20.35 -22.47
CA ILE A 97 20.26 19.18 -22.20
C ILE A 97 20.51 18.65 -20.78
N ASP A 98 21.74 18.65 -20.29
CA ASP A 98 22.05 18.28 -18.90
C ASP A 98 21.32 19.19 -17.89
N ILE A 99 21.26 20.50 -18.16
CA ILE A 99 20.45 21.45 -17.37
C ILE A 99 18.97 21.05 -17.37
N LEU A 100 18.39 20.73 -18.54
CA LEU A 100 16.99 20.32 -18.65
C LEU A 100 16.70 19.04 -17.88
N ILE A 101 17.59 18.05 -17.93
CA ILE A 101 17.46 16.79 -17.19
C ILE A 101 17.49 17.05 -15.68
N ILE A 102 18.40 17.91 -15.20
CA ILE A 102 18.48 18.31 -13.78
C ILE A 102 17.19 19.01 -13.33
N ILE A 103 16.64 19.92 -14.15
CA ILE A 103 15.37 20.60 -13.82
C ILE A 103 14.22 19.60 -13.73
N LEU A 104 14.11 18.69 -14.70
CA LEU A 104 13.08 17.66 -14.73
C LEU A 104 13.20 16.67 -13.57
N SER A 105 14.42 16.31 -13.17
CA SER A 105 14.65 15.42 -12.03
C SER A 105 14.22 16.08 -10.72
N ILE A 106 14.56 17.36 -10.51
CA ILE A 106 14.16 18.12 -9.31
C ILE A 106 12.63 18.26 -9.25
N LEU A 107 11.99 18.67 -10.35
CA LEU A 107 10.52 18.78 -10.42
C LEU A 107 9.83 17.45 -10.13
N SER A 108 10.36 16.35 -10.68
CA SER A 108 9.80 15.00 -10.45
C SER A 108 9.94 14.56 -8.99
N ILE A 109 11.06 14.86 -8.33
CA ILE A 109 11.27 14.58 -6.91
C ILE A 109 10.30 15.39 -6.04
N GLU A 110 10.09 16.66 -6.35
CA GLU A 110 9.16 17.49 -5.58
C GLU A 110 7.72 17.03 -5.76
N LEU A 111 7.29 16.74 -7.00
CA LEU A 111 5.99 16.14 -7.28
C LEU A 111 5.82 14.80 -6.56
N TYR A 112 6.84 13.95 -6.54
CA TYR A 112 6.80 12.68 -5.80
C TYR A 112 6.72 12.90 -4.28
N SER A 113 7.43 13.90 -3.75
CA SER A 113 7.47 14.15 -2.31
C SER A 113 6.15 14.67 -1.72
N GLN A 114 5.32 15.32 -2.54
CA GLN A 114 3.97 15.74 -2.18
C GLN A 114 2.96 14.59 -2.19
N ILE A 115 3.33 13.44 -2.75
CA ILE A 115 2.53 12.22 -2.71
C ILE A 115 2.87 11.49 -1.40
N TYR A 116 1.96 11.52 -0.44
CA TYR A 116 2.06 10.76 0.81
C TYR A 116 2.20 9.26 0.50
N TYR A 117 3.40 8.69 0.63
CA TYR A 117 3.63 7.27 0.35
C TYR A 117 4.61 6.61 1.33
N LYS A 118 4.25 5.41 1.81
CA LYS A 118 5.13 4.43 2.49
C LYS A 118 5.60 3.40 1.45
N ILE A 119 6.91 3.20 1.32
CA ILE A 119 7.50 2.20 0.41
C ILE A 119 7.20 0.79 0.93
N ASN A 120 6.42 0.00 0.19
CA ASN A 120 5.94 -1.31 0.64
C ASN A 120 6.23 -2.46 -0.34
N ASN A 121 6.69 -2.20 -1.58
CA ASN A 121 6.90 -3.25 -2.60
C ASN A 121 8.18 -3.03 -3.46
N ILE A 122 8.71 -4.10 -4.07
CA ILE A 122 9.88 -4.07 -4.98
C ILE A 122 9.73 -3.07 -6.12
N ASN A 123 8.51 -2.90 -6.62
CA ASN A 123 8.22 -1.95 -7.69
C ASN A 123 8.43 -0.49 -7.22
N ASP A 124 8.38 -0.20 -5.91
CA ASP A 124 8.58 1.13 -5.33
C ASP A 124 10.06 1.53 -5.30
N ILE A 125 10.95 0.56 -5.49
CA ILE A 125 12.40 0.74 -5.67
C ILE A 125 12.73 0.84 -7.16
N VAL A 126 12.02 0.08 -8.01
CA VAL A 126 12.17 0.11 -9.48
C VAL A 126 11.93 1.51 -10.06
N ILE A 127 11.03 2.31 -9.47
CA ILE A 127 10.72 3.67 -9.90
C ILE A 127 11.89 4.65 -9.64
N PRO A 128 12.41 4.78 -8.41
CA PRO A 128 13.68 5.45 -8.13
C PRO A 128 14.80 5.05 -9.07
N SER A 129 14.95 3.74 -9.30
CA SER A 129 16.00 3.19 -10.17
C SER A 129 15.80 3.51 -11.64
N LEU A 130 14.55 3.58 -12.12
CA LEU A 130 14.22 4.03 -13.48
C LEU A 130 14.46 5.53 -13.62
N PHE A 131 14.09 6.36 -12.63
CA PHE A 131 14.42 7.79 -12.63
C PHE A 131 15.93 8.06 -12.55
N ALA A 132 16.66 7.26 -11.78
CA ALA A 132 18.11 7.24 -11.81
C ALA A 132 18.61 6.88 -13.21
N LEU A 133 18.13 5.79 -13.83
CA LEU A 133 18.51 5.41 -15.19
C LEU A 133 18.25 6.52 -16.24
N LEU A 134 17.11 7.20 -16.13
CA LEU A 134 16.69 8.32 -16.99
C LEU A 134 17.68 9.49 -16.97
N VAL A 135 18.34 9.72 -15.83
CA VAL A 135 19.36 10.77 -15.64
C VAL A 135 20.73 10.33 -16.18
N GLN A 136 20.95 9.04 -16.41
CA GLN A 136 22.28 8.45 -16.62
C GLN A 136 22.55 7.88 -18.02
N THR A 137 21.52 7.61 -18.83
CA THR A 137 21.70 6.98 -20.15
C THR A 137 21.71 8.00 -21.29
N PRO A 138 22.32 7.69 -22.46
CA PRO A 138 22.17 8.51 -23.66
C PRO A 138 20.69 8.84 -23.94
N TYR A 139 20.44 10.02 -24.51
CA TYR A 139 19.11 10.59 -24.76
C TYR A 139 18.10 9.59 -25.38
N ALA A 140 18.61 8.64 -26.18
CA ALA A 140 17.84 7.55 -26.78
C ALA A 140 17.02 6.71 -25.78
N ILE A 141 17.55 6.40 -24.60
CA ILE A 141 16.91 5.49 -23.62
C ILE A 141 16.07 6.28 -22.60
N ALA A 142 16.43 7.54 -22.34
CA ALA A 142 15.74 8.39 -21.37
C ALA A 142 14.35 8.83 -21.85
N LEU A 143 14.22 9.21 -23.13
CA LEU A 143 12.97 9.74 -23.66
C LEU A 143 11.80 8.74 -23.64
N PRO A 144 11.98 7.46 -24.03
CA PRO A 144 10.92 6.45 -24.03
C PRO A 144 10.35 6.15 -22.64
N ALA A 145 11.21 6.07 -21.61
CA ALA A 145 10.74 5.86 -20.23
C ALA A 145 10.02 7.11 -19.66
N LEU A 146 10.48 8.32 -19.99
CA LEU A 146 9.76 9.56 -19.65
C LEU A 146 8.40 9.62 -20.35
N GLN A 147 8.32 9.23 -21.61
CA GLN A 147 7.07 9.15 -22.36
C GLN A 147 6.10 8.14 -21.73
N GLY A 148 6.57 6.93 -21.38
CA GLY A 148 5.73 5.92 -20.75
C GLY A 148 5.19 6.38 -19.38
N LEU A 149 6.03 7.06 -18.60
CA LEU A 149 5.64 7.68 -17.33
C LEU A 149 4.61 8.80 -17.53
N PHE A 150 4.86 9.71 -18.47
CA PHE A 150 3.93 10.80 -18.81
C PHE A 150 2.56 10.25 -19.24
N PHE A 151 2.54 9.29 -20.15
CA PHE A 151 1.30 8.69 -20.63
C PHE A 151 0.52 8.02 -19.51
N ALA A 152 1.22 7.34 -18.59
CA ALA A 152 0.56 6.76 -17.45
C ALA A 152 0.01 7.83 -16.50
N VAL A 153 0.80 8.85 -16.13
CA VAL A 153 0.39 9.94 -15.23
C VAL A 153 -0.86 10.67 -15.74
N PHE A 154 -0.93 10.93 -17.04
CA PHE A 154 -2.05 11.64 -17.67
C PHE A 154 -3.16 10.72 -18.19
N ASN A 155 -3.09 9.41 -17.90
CA ASN A 155 -4.05 8.40 -18.34
C ASN A 155 -4.32 8.39 -19.86
N ILE A 156 -3.26 8.60 -20.65
CA ILE A 156 -3.34 8.69 -22.11
C ILE A 156 -3.42 7.27 -22.69
N SER A 157 -4.47 6.99 -23.44
CA SER A 157 -4.75 5.66 -24.02
C SER A 157 -3.66 5.19 -25.01
N LEU A 158 -3.36 3.89 -24.99
CA LEU A 158 -2.53 3.23 -26.01
C LEU A 158 -3.14 3.25 -27.41
N ILE A 159 -4.40 3.68 -27.59
CA ILE A 159 -5.00 3.90 -28.92
C ILE A 159 -4.21 4.95 -29.73
N TYR A 160 -3.44 5.83 -29.06
CA TYR A 160 -2.48 6.73 -29.70
C TYR A 160 -1.14 6.05 -30.05
N SER A 161 -1.07 4.71 -30.07
CA SER A 161 0.13 3.92 -30.41
C SER A 161 0.82 4.29 -31.73
N PRO A 162 0.14 4.76 -32.80
CA PRO A 162 0.84 5.21 -34.00
C PRO A 162 1.70 6.47 -33.75
N LEU A 163 1.24 7.37 -32.88
CA LEU A 163 1.99 8.58 -32.50
C LEU A 163 3.18 8.23 -31.60
N ILE A 164 3.01 7.23 -30.72
CA ILE A 164 4.11 6.70 -29.89
C ILE A 164 5.20 6.08 -30.78
N LEU A 165 4.81 5.23 -31.73
CA LEU A 165 5.74 4.61 -32.67
C LEU A 165 6.46 5.66 -33.54
N LEU A 166 5.73 6.68 -34.01
CA LEU A 166 6.29 7.79 -34.77
C LEU A 166 7.30 8.60 -33.93
N SER A 167 7.02 8.84 -32.65
CA SER A 167 7.93 9.55 -31.75
C SER A 167 9.22 8.78 -31.48
N LEU A 168 9.15 7.45 -31.37
CA LEU A 168 10.31 6.56 -31.19
C LEU A 168 11.18 6.52 -32.45
N ILE A 169 10.55 6.49 -33.63
CA ILE A 169 11.25 6.56 -34.93
C ILE A 169 11.93 7.93 -35.08
N LEU A 170 11.24 9.03 -34.76
CA LEU A 170 11.82 10.37 -34.81
C LEU A 170 13.00 10.52 -33.83
N ASN A 171 12.91 9.95 -32.63
CA ASN A 171 14.04 9.91 -31.68
C ASN A 171 15.25 9.17 -32.25
N TYR A 172 15.04 8.06 -32.96
CA TYR A 172 16.13 7.35 -33.64
C TYR A 172 16.82 8.24 -34.69
N PHE A 173 16.03 8.93 -35.53
CA PHE A 173 16.57 9.84 -36.54
C PHE A 173 17.33 11.02 -35.94
N ILE A 174 16.79 11.63 -34.89
CA ILE A 174 17.44 12.73 -34.15
C ILE A 174 18.77 12.26 -33.57
N ASN A 175 18.80 11.07 -32.94
CA ASN A 175 20.04 10.53 -32.35
C ASN A 175 21.09 10.22 -33.42
N PHE A 176 20.68 9.66 -34.57
CA PHE A 176 21.58 9.36 -35.68
C PHE A 176 22.17 10.64 -36.32
N TYR A 177 21.34 11.65 -36.58
CA TYR A 177 21.75 12.87 -37.29
C TYR A 177 22.47 13.90 -36.41
N ILE A 178 22.02 14.12 -35.17
CA ILE A 178 22.57 15.18 -34.32
C ILE A 178 23.88 14.73 -33.66
N PHE A 179 24.00 13.45 -33.29
CA PHE A 179 25.12 12.95 -32.50
C PHE A 179 26.10 12.07 -33.30
N ASN A 180 25.87 11.88 -34.61
CA ASN A 180 26.73 11.10 -35.51
C ASN A 180 27.03 9.68 -35.00
N ILE A 181 26.09 9.06 -34.28
CA ILE A 181 26.27 7.72 -33.73
C ILE A 181 26.01 6.69 -34.83
N SER A 182 27.05 6.34 -35.58
CA SER A 182 26.99 5.46 -36.75
C SER A 182 26.75 3.97 -36.44
N ASN A 183 26.91 3.56 -35.18
CA ASN A 183 26.75 2.17 -34.70
C ASN A 183 25.46 1.93 -33.89
N PHE A 184 24.40 2.69 -34.14
CA PHE A 184 23.14 2.49 -33.42
C PHE A 184 22.33 1.32 -34.02
N ASN A 185 22.35 0.18 -33.35
CA ASN A 185 21.70 -1.05 -33.81
C ASN A 185 20.17 -0.95 -33.64
N LEU A 186 19.37 -1.43 -34.62
CA LEU A 186 17.89 -1.46 -34.57
C LEU A 186 17.33 -2.15 -33.31
N LEU A 187 18.14 -2.99 -32.67
CA LEU A 187 17.86 -3.60 -31.37
C LEU A 187 17.48 -2.57 -30.28
N PHE A 188 18.04 -1.36 -30.32
CA PHE A 188 17.77 -0.32 -29.32
C PHE A 188 16.35 0.24 -29.42
N ILE A 189 15.76 0.33 -30.62
CA ILE A 189 14.34 0.76 -30.80
C ILE A 189 13.40 -0.21 -30.06
N TRP A 190 13.71 -1.51 -30.09
CA TRP A 190 12.92 -2.52 -29.37
C TRP A 190 13.10 -2.43 -27.86
N ILE A 191 14.30 -2.12 -27.39
CA ILE A 191 14.57 -1.87 -25.96
C ILE A 191 13.79 -0.64 -25.48
N ASP A 192 13.80 0.44 -26.26
CA ASP A 192 13.11 1.70 -25.98
C ASP A 192 11.59 1.50 -25.90
N PHE A 193 11.03 0.77 -26.86
CA PHE A 193 9.61 0.42 -26.85
C PHE A 193 9.23 -0.47 -25.65
N LEU A 194 10.08 -1.45 -25.31
CA LEU A 194 9.88 -2.29 -24.13
C LEU A 194 9.92 -1.46 -22.84
N LEU A 195 10.85 -0.51 -22.74
CA LEU A 195 10.99 0.39 -21.60
C LEU A 195 9.76 1.30 -21.43
N PHE A 196 9.24 1.84 -22.54
CA PHE A 196 7.98 2.58 -22.57
C PHE A 196 6.81 1.72 -22.05
N LEU A 197 6.66 0.48 -22.54
CA LEU A 197 5.57 -0.40 -22.10
C LEU A 197 5.69 -0.78 -20.62
N ILE A 198 6.90 -1.11 -20.16
CA ILE A 198 7.16 -1.43 -18.75
C ILE A 198 6.79 -0.25 -17.87
N THR A 199 7.22 0.96 -18.22
CA THR A 199 6.91 2.17 -17.45
C THR A 199 5.42 2.50 -17.49
N TYR A 200 4.80 2.51 -18.68
CA TYR A 200 3.36 2.78 -18.85
C TYR A 200 2.50 1.83 -18.01
N PHE A 201 2.64 0.51 -18.17
CA PHE A 201 1.80 -0.45 -17.47
C PHE A 201 2.08 -0.50 -15.96
N SER A 202 3.34 -0.34 -15.56
CA SER A 202 3.70 -0.33 -14.13
C SER A 202 3.12 0.88 -13.41
N PHE A 203 3.12 2.06 -14.05
CA PHE A 203 2.55 3.28 -13.47
C PHE A 203 1.02 3.36 -13.60
N HIS A 204 0.46 2.94 -14.73
CA HIS A 204 -0.99 2.94 -14.93
C HIS A 204 -1.71 2.03 -13.93
N ARG A 205 -1.17 0.83 -13.67
CA ARG A 205 -1.68 -0.04 -12.59
C ARG A 205 -1.61 0.64 -11.23
N ARG A 206 -0.55 1.38 -10.92
CA ARG A 206 -0.45 2.12 -9.65
C ARG A 206 -1.50 3.22 -9.52
N LEU A 207 -1.76 3.99 -10.58
CA LEU A 207 -2.83 4.98 -10.57
C LEU A 207 -4.20 4.34 -10.34
N SER A 208 -4.44 3.15 -10.92
CA SER A 208 -5.68 2.41 -10.66
C SER A 208 -5.81 1.84 -9.24
N PHE A 209 -4.70 1.70 -8.50
CA PHE A 209 -4.68 1.31 -7.08
C PHE A 209 -4.61 2.51 -6.11
N ARG A 210 -4.54 3.74 -6.62
CA ARG A 210 -4.56 4.94 -5.78
C ARG A 210 -6.01 5.25 -5.44
N SER A 211 -6.39 4.99 -4.21
CA SER A 211 -7.60 5.60 -3.69
C SER A 211 -7.44 7.11 -3.64
N SER A 212 -8.38 7.86 -4.22
CA SER A 212 -8.26 9.33 -4.30
C SER A 212 -8.12 9.91 -2.90
N ALA A 213 -7.08 10.72 -2.68
CA ALA A 213 -6.82 11.38 -1.40
C ALA A 213 -8.07 12.15 -0.95
N PRO A 214 -8.32 12.26 0.38
CA PRO A 214 -9.41 13.08 0.86
C PRO A 214 -9.25 14.52 0.38
N PRO A 215 -10.36 15.26 0.27
CA PRO A 215 -10.31 16.67 -0.11
C PRO A 215 -9.32 17.46 0.77
N ILE A 216 -8.30 18.04 0.15
CA ILE A 216 -7.24 18.81 0.84
C ILE A 216 -7.84 19.92 1.71
N GLY A 217 -8.98 20.50 1.32
CA GLY A 217 -9.67 21.54 2.08
C GLY A 217 -10.18 21.12 3.46
N TRP A 218 -10.22 19.82 3.77
CA TRP A 218 -10.54 19.35 5.12
C TRP A 218 -9.34 19.37 6.05
N LEU A 219 -8.11 19.24 5.55
CA LEU A 219 -6.92 19.24 6.41
C LEU A 219 -6.73 20.60 7.07
N ASN A 220 -6.46 20.58 8.38
CA ASN A 220 -6.29 21.78 9.21
C ASN A 220 -7.52 22.71 9.22
N SER A 221 -8.71 22.17 8.96
CA SER A 221 -9.97 22.93 8.97
C SER A 221 -11.04 22.24 9.82
N TRP A 222 -12.14 22.97 10.07
CA TRP A 222 -13.27 22.46 10.84
C TRP A 222 -14.27 21.75 9.93
N LEU A 223 -14.49 20.47 10.20
CA LEU A 223 -15.50 19.65 9.53
C LEU A 223 -16.80 19.66 10.35
N ALA A 224 -17.93 19.83 9.66
CA ALA A 224 -19.26 19.95 10.24
C ALA A 224 -19.36 21.00 11.37
N GLY A 225 -18.45 21.98 11.38
CA GLY A 225 -18.38 23.03 12.42
C GLY A 225 -18.01 22.54 13.83
N LYS A 226 -17.64 21.26 14.02
CA LYS A 226 -17.47 20.64 15.35
C LYS A 226 -16.12 19.94 15.53
N TYR A 227 -15.52 19.45 14.45
CA TYR A 227 -14.33 18.61 14.51
C TYR A 227 -13.17 19.25 13.74
N TYR A 228 -12.09 19.58 14.43
CA TYR A 228 -10.88 20.07 13.78
C TYR A 228 -10.08 18.90 13.22
N VAL A 229 -9.86 18.86 11.91
CA VAL A 229 -9.17 17.75 11.24
C VAL A 229 -7.67 17.97 11.31
N ASN A 230 -6.98 17.08 12.02
CA ASN A 230 -5.52 17.13 12.18
C ASN A 230 -4.82 16.41 11.01
N ASP A 231 -5.20 15.16 10.76
CA ASP A 231 -4.48 14.27 9.85
C ASP A 231 -5.44 13.33 9.12
N VAL A 232 -4.99 12.81 7.99
CA VAL A 232 -5.61 11.66 7.32
C VAL A 232 -4.89 10.41 7.79
N ILE A 233 -5.59 9.53 8.49
CA ILE A 233 -5.02 8.31 9.06
C ILE A 233 -5.36 7.05 8.26
N GLY A 234 -6.35 7.11 7.37
CA GLY A 234 -6.68 6.01 6.47
C GLY A 234 -7.47 6.46 5.25
N VAL A 235 -7.22 5.80 4.12
CA VAL A 235 -8.00 5.96 2.89
C VAL A 235 -8.39 4.57 2.41
N GLY A 236 -9.69 4.28 2.44
CA GLY A 236 -10.25 3.05 1.90
C GLY A 236 -11.04 3.29 0.61
N GLY A 237 -11.52 2.21 0.00
CA GLY A 237 -12.37 2.29 -1.20
C GLY A 237 -13.67 3.09 -0.99
N PHE A 238 -14.22 3.08 0.24
CA PHE A 238 -15.52 3.68 0.56
C PHE A 238 -15.46 4.87 1.49
N SER A 239 -14.42 4.97 2.32
CA SER A 239 -14.36 5.98 3.38
C SER A 239 -12.96 6.55 3.55
N TYR A 240 -12.94 7.77 4.04
CA TYR A 240 -11.76 8.39 4.63
C TYR A 240 -11.81 8.17 6.14
N VAL A 241 -10.67 7.94 6.76
CA VAL A 241 -10.52 7.93 8.21
C VAL A 241 -9.61 9.10 8.57
N LEU A 242 -10.15 10.06 9.30
CA LEU A 242 -9.49 11.30 9.70
C LEU A 242 -9.21 11.28 11.19
N ARG A 243 -8.06 11.77 11.61
CA ARG A 243 -7.82 12.10 13.01
C ARG A 243 -8.35 13.50 13.27
N VAL A 244 -9.25 13.61 14.23
CA VAL A 244 -9.91 14.87 14.55
C VAL A 244 -9.78 15.20 16.03
N SER A 245 -9.87 16.48 16.36
CA SER A 245 -9.90 16.98 17.73
C SER A 245 -11.18 17.77 18.00
N THR A 246 -11.75 17.59 19.19
CA THR A 246 -12.79 18.47 19.74
C THR A 246 -12.36 18.91 21.13
N GLY A 247 -12.00 20.19 21.28
CA GLY A 247 -11.34 20.68 22.50
C GLY A 247 -10.02 19.93 22.77
N ARG A 248 -9.96 19.16 23.86
CA ARG A 248 -8.79 18.34 24.25
C ARG A 248 -8.90 16.86 23.83
N GLU A 249 -10.05 16.43 23.33
CA GLU A 249 -10.29 15.03 22.99
C GLU A 249 -9.87 14.76 21.54
N VAL A 250 -9.17 13.65 21.34
CA VAL A 250 -8.74 13.15 20.03
C VAL A 250 -9.60 11.95 19.64
N MET A 251 -10.15 11.98 18.43
CA MET A 251 -11.07 10.98 17.91
C MET A 251 -10.69 10.60 16.48
N ALA A 252 -11.27 9.51 15.98
CA ALA A 252 -11.24 9.13 14.59
C ALA A 252 -12.60 9.45 13.95
N LEU A 253 -12.58 10.07 12.77
CA LEU A 253 -13.78 10.36 12.00
C LEU A 253 -13.77 9.55 10.71
N LYS A 254 -14.71 8.63 10.58
CA LYS A 254 -14.88 7.83 9.36
C LYS A 254 -15.92 8.50 8.47
N VAL A 255 -15.48 9.05 7.35
CA VAL A 255 -16.29 9.86 6.43
C VAL A 255 -16.56 9.06 5.17
N LEU A 256 -17.83 8.91 4.78
CA LEU A 256 -18.20 8.25 3.53
C LEU A 256 -17.74 9.11 2.34
N ARG A 257 -17.06 8.51 1.36
CA ARG A 257 -16.56 9.20 0.17
C ARG A 257 -17.71 9.63 -0.73
N TYR A 258 -17.49 10.65 -1.57
CA TYR A 258 -18.48 11.07 -2.56
C TYR A 258 -18.69 10.02 -3.66
N THR A 259 -17.59 9.49 -4.19
CA THR A 259 -17.53 8.36 -5.13
C THR A 259 -16.36 7.45 -4.78
N ASP A 260 -16.40 6.20 -5.27
CA ASP A 260 -15.23 5.32 -5.22
C ASP A 260 -14.19 5.67 -6.31
N ASP A 261 -13.13 4.87 -6.39
CA ASP A 261 -12.02 5.08 -7.34
C ASP A 261 -12.41 4.80 -8.81
N ARG A 262 -13.54 4.14 -9.03
CA ARG A 262 -14.10 3.85 -10.35
C ARG A 262 -15.17 4.86 -10.76
N GLY A 263 -15.45 5.85 -9.91
CA GLY A 263 -16.51 6.83 -10.11
C GLY A 263 -17.90 6.30 -9.76
N MET A 264 -18.01 5.14 -9.09
CA MET A 264 -19.30 4.65 -8.61
C MET A 264 -19.83 5.57 -7.51
N PRO A 265 -21.14 5.86 -7.51
CA PRO A 265 -21.72 6.77 -6.55
C PRO A 265 -21.71 6.18 -5.14
N LEU A 266 -21.25 6.99 -4.17
CA LEU A 266 -21.26 6.66 -2.74
C LEU A 266 -22.12 7.69 -2.02
N ALA A 267 -21.53 8.69 -1.35
CA ALA A 267 -22.31 9.79 -0.78
C ALA A 267 -23.02 10.63 -1.86
N SER A 268 -22.69 10.49 -3.14
CA SER A 268 -23.46 11.09 -4.24
C SER A 268 -24.78 10.35 -4.56
N SER A 269 -25.09 9.24 -3.87
CA SER A 269 -26.36 8.53 -3.99
C SER A 269 -27.08 8.46 -2.65
N TRP A 270 -28.33 8.93 -2.64
CA TRP A 270 -29.18 8.86 -1.47
C TRP A 270 -29.41 7.42 -0.95
N ASP A 271 -29.52 6.44 -1.84
CA ASP A 271 -29.73 5.04 -1.47
C ASP A 271 -28.55 4.49 -0.66
N VAL A 272 -27.32 4.81 -1.09
CA VAL A 272 -26.10 4.40 -0.39
C VAL A 272 -25.98 5.10 0.96
N ILE A 273 -26.30 6.39 1.04
CA ILE A 273 -26.32 7.13 2.31
C ILE A 273 -27.29 6.50 3.32
N ARG A 274 -28.50 6.13 2.88
CA ARG A 274 -29.50 5.51 3.76
C ARG A 274 -29.02 4.17 4.31
N ILE A 275 -28.43 3.34 3.46
CA ILE A 275 -27.86 2.04 3.85
C ILE A 275 -26.70 2.25 4.83
N PHE A 276 -25.76 3.14 4.49
CA PHE A 276 -24.64 3.50 5.37
C PHE A 276 -25.15 3.94 6.74
N GLY A 277 -26.15 4.81 6.78
CA GLY A 277 -26.75 5.29 8.02
C GLY A 277 -27.38 4.20 8.88
N GLN A 278 -28.11 3.27 8.27
CA GLN A 278 -28.70 2.12 9.00
C GLN A 278 -27.63 1.25 9.64
N GLU A 279 -26.54 0.97 8.92
CA GLU A 279 -25.42 0.16 9.44
C GLU A 279 -24.68 0.89 10.57
N MET A 280 -24.39 2.17 10.36
CA MET A 280 -23.68 3.00 11.34
C MET A 280 -24.46 3.15 12.65
N ASN A 281 -25.78 3.19 12.60
CA ASN A 281 -26.59 3.26 13.82
C ASN A 281 -26.54 1.98 14.67
N ARG A 282 -26.31 0.80 14.07
CA ARG A 282 -26.15 -0.46 14.84
C ARG A 282 -24.88 -0.47 15.68
N TYR A 283 -23.83 0.17 15.20
CA TYR A 283 -22.57 0.32 15.95
C TYR A 283 -22.74 1.06 17.27
N LEU A 284 -23.59 2.09 17.30
CA LEU A 284 -23.85 2.86 18.51
C LEU A 284 -24.46 2.00 19.64
N GLN A 285 -25.05 0.85 19.28
CA GLN A 285 -25.67 -0.08 20.22
C GLN A 285 -24.68 -1.11 20.79
N VAL A 286 -23.48 -1.25 20.20
CA VAL A 286 -22.49 -2.23 20.66
C VAL A 286 -21.73 -1.67 21.87
N SER A 287 -22.05 -2.19 23.05
CA SER A 287 -21.33 -1.90 24.29
C SER A 287 -20.31 -2.99 24.58
N SER A 288 -19.03 -2.71 24.33
CA SER A 288 -17.92 -3.62 24.64
C SER A 288 -16.63 -2.84 24.86
N ASP A 289 -15.81 -3.30 25.82
CA ASP A 289 -14.45 -2.77 26.02
C ASP A 289 -13.48 -3.25 24.94
N TYR A 290 -13.85 -4.27 24.16
CA TYR A 290 -13.02 -4.92 23.15
C TYR A 290 -13.47 -4.63 21.71
N VAL A 291 -14.43 -3.72 21.54
CA VAL A 291 -14.86 -3.20 20.22
C VAL A 291 -14.59 -1.70 20.21
N VAL A 292 -14.14 -1.16 19.08
CA VAL A 292 -13.91 0.28 18.90
C VAL A 292 -15.23 1.01 19.11
N ARG A 293 -15.25 1.90 20.10
CA ARG A 293 -16.47 2.61 20.47
C ARG A 293 -16.86 3.62 19.40
N ALA A 294 -18.12 3.59 18.98
CA ALA A 294 -18.74 4.67 18.21
C ALA A 294 -19.42 5.66 19.18
N TYR A 295 -19.19 6.96 18.95
CA TYR A 295 -19.76 8.03 19.77
C TYR A 295 -20.95 8.70 19.11
N GLU A 296 -20.88 8.89 17.79
CA GLU A 296 -21.87 9.65 17.04
C GLU A 296 -21.90 9.18 15.58
N VAL A 297 -23.07 9.27 14.96
CA VAL A 297 -23.28 9.06 13.52
C VAL A 297 -24.04 10.26 13.00
N SER A 298 -23.54 10.87 11.92
CA SER A 298 -24.19 11.99 11.24
C SER A 298 -24.49 11.59 9.80
N ILE A 299 -25.75 11.73 9.43
CA ILE A 299 -26.27 11.44 8.10
C ILE A 299 -26.99 12.71 7.61
N PRO A 300 -26.76 13.17 6.38
CA PRO A 300 -27.50 14.30 5.83
C PRO A 300 -29.01 14.02 5.76
N SER A 301 -29.85 15.05 5.84
CA SER A 301 -31.31 14.93 5.77
C SER A 301 -31.85 14.79 4.34
N SER A 302 -31.04 15.11 3.33
CA SER A 302 -31.39 15.04 1.92
C SER A 302 -30.16 14.74 1.07
N GLU A 303 -30.38 14.33 -0.17
CA GLU A 303 -29.30 14.14 -1.15
C GLU A 303 -28.55 15.45 -1.42
N TYR A 304 -27.24 15.34 -1.63
CA TYR A 304 -26.40 16.51 -1.91
C TYR A 304 -26.69 17.05 -3.31
N LYS A 305 -26.93 18.36 -3.41
CA LYS A 305 -27.13 19.02 -4.72
C LYS A 305 -25.82 19.37 -5.40
N SER A 306 -24.72 19.40 -4.65
CA SER A 306 -23.39 19.72 -5.16
C SER A 306 -22.28 19.14 -4.28
N MET A 307 -21.09 19.01 -4.86
CA MET A 307 -19.88 18.63 -4.10
C MET A 307 -19.60 19.62 -2.96
N GLY A 308 -19.91 20.90 -3.13
CA GLY A 308 -19.70 21.92 -2.09
C GLY A 308 -20.54 21.69 -0.82
N GLU A 309 -21.72 21.08 -0.96
CA GLU A 309 -22.58 20.72 0.17
C GLU A 309 -22.03 19.52 0.93
N TYR A 310 -21.64 18.47 0.21
CA TYR A 310 -20.93 17.30 0.76
C TYR A 310 -19.64 17.73 1.49
N MET A 311 -18.89 18.66 0.91
CA MET A 311 -17.65 19.17 1.51
C MET A 311 -17.87 19.88 2.85
N LYS A 312 -19.04 20.47 3.10
CA LYS A 312 -19.35 21.16 4.36
C LYS A 312 -19.83 20.20 5.44
N ASN A 313 -20.66 19.24 5.08
CA ASN A 313 -21.29 18.32 6.01
C ASN A 313 -21.44 16.92 5.39
N PRO A 314 -20.34 16.16 5.22
CA PRO A 314 -20.41 14.81 4.64
C PRO A 314 -21.05 13.82 5.64
N PRO A 315 -21.49 12.62 5.20
CA PRO A 315 -21.91 11.57 6.12
C PRO A 315 -20.69 11.03 6.88
N TYR A 316 -20.76 10.94 8.21
CA TYR A 316 -19.64 10.48 9.03
C TYR A 316 -20.05 9.70 10.27
N MET A 317 -19.09 8.95 10.82
CA MET A 317 -19.15 8.34 12.14
C MET A 317 -17.95 8.78 12.98
N VAL A 318 -18.20 9.14 14.23
CA VAL A 318 -17.18 9.47 15.23
C VAL A 318 -16.84 8.22 16.01
N LEU A 319 -15.56 7.88 16.05
CA LEU A 319 -15.00 6.67 16.64
C LEU A 319 -13.91 7.01 17.66
N GLU A 320 -13.71 6.09 18.61
CA GLU A 320 -12.53 6.07 19.46
C GLU A 320 -11.25 6.04 18.61
N TYR A 321 -10.31 6.95 18.93
CA TYR A 321 -9.02 6.98 18.24
C TYR A 321 -8.11 5.88 18.77
N MET A 322 -7.63 5.03 17.85
CA MET A 322 -6.77 3.89 18.15
C MET A 322 -5.31 4.27 17.92
N ALA A 323 -4.65 4.81 18.95
CA ALA A 323 -3.32 5.43 18.83
C ALA A 323 -2.18 4.43 18.58
N GLY A 324 -2.36 3.15 18.89
CA GLY A 324 -1.34 2.11 18.74
C GLY A 324 -1.24 1.51 17.34
N GLY A 325 -2.11 1.91 16.42
CA GLY A 325 -2.17 1.36 15.05
C GLY A 325 -2.87 -0.01 14.99
N SER A 326 -2.69 -0.72 13.87
CA SER A 326 -3.31 -2.03 13.61
C SER A 326 -2.40 -3.23 13.91
N LEU A 327 -2.97 -4.42 14.06
CA LEU A 327 -2.24 -5.68 14.13
C LEU A 327 -1.44 -5.94 12.85
N ARG A 328 -1.96 -5.52 11.68
CA ARG A 328 -1.19 -5.57 10.43
C ARG A 328 0.12 -4.79 10.54
N GLU A 329 0.07 -3.57 11.04
CA GLU A 329 1.26 -2.75 11.26
C GLU A 329 2.20 -3.40 12.27
N TYR A 330 1.65 -3.94 13.37
CA TYR A 330 2.43 -4.67 14.37
C TYR A 330 3.21 -5.86 13.79
N LEU A 331 2.53 -6.73 13.04
CA LEU A 331 3.11 -7.92 12.42
C LEU A 331 4.13 -7.54 11.33
N THR A 332 3.91 -6.43 10.63
CA THR A 332 4.87 -5.92 9.64
C THR A 332 6.13 -5.38 10.30
N GLU A 333 6.00 -4.71 11.44
CA GLU A 333 7.13 -4.15 12.19
C GLU A 333 7.95 -5.19 12.94
N ARG A 334 7.28 -6.18 13.55
CA ARG A 334 7.92 -7.13 14.49
C ARG A 334 7.96 -8.57 14.00
N GLY A 335 7.24 -8.91 12.94
CA GLY A 335 7.06 -10.30 12.49
C GLY A 335 6.02 -11.06 13.34
N PRO A 336 6.08 -12.40 13.32
CA PRO A 336 5.16 -13.24 14.09
C PRO A 336 5.23 -12.99 15.60
N LEU A 337 4.08 -13.12 16.28
CA LEU A 337 3.94 -12.86 17.72
C LEU A 337 4.61 -13.93 18.58
N SER A 338 5.15 -13.56 19.73
CA SER A 338 5.44 -14.55 20.78
C SER A 338 4.14 -15.19 21.30
N LEU A 339 4.21 -16.39 21.91
CA LEU A 339 3.02 -17.05 22.48
C LEU A 339 2.35 -16.18 23.55
N ASN A 340 3.14 -15.45 24.34
CA ASN A 340 2.62 -14.50 25.34
C ASN A 340 1.80 -13.37 24.70
N GLU A 341 2.37 -12.70 23.69
CA GLU A 341 1.67 -11.64 22.96
C GLU A 341 0.42 -12.18 22.27
N PHE A 342 0.54 -13.34 21.61
CA PHE A 342 -0.56 -14.00 20.93
C PHE A 342 -1.74 -14.22 21.89
N ILE A 343 -1.50 -14.88 23.03
CA ILE A 343 -2.59 -15.19 23.96
C ILE A 343 -3.22 -13.91 24.52
N ASN A 344 -2.42 -12.91 24.91
CA ASN A 344 -2.91 -11.63 25.43
C ASN A 344 -3.76 -10.85 24.40
N ILE A 345 -3.36 -10.88 23.13
CA ILE A 345 -4.11 -10.23 22.05
C ILE A 345 -5.39 -11.01 21.76
N PHE A 346 -5.29 -12.31 21.53
CA PHE A 346 -6.42 -13.09 21.03
C PHE A 346 -7.48 -13.41 22.08
N ILE A 347 -7.16 -13.39 23.38
CA ILE A 347 -8.21 -13.39 24.42
C ILE A 347 -9.08 -12.13 24.31
N GLN A 348 -8.47 -10.95 24.13
CA GLN A 348 -9.21 -9.69 24.00
C GLN A 348 -10.06 -9.68 22.73
N ILE A 349 -9.51 -10.15 21.61
CA ILE A 349 -10.25 -10.26 20.35
C ILE A 349 -11.38 -11.28 20.44
N SER A 350 -11.16 -12.43 21.08
CA SER A 350 -12.23 -13.40 21.30
C SER A 350 -13.35 -12.84 22.18
N LYS A 351 -13.03 -12.02 23.20
CA LYS A 351 -14.06 -11.30 24.01
C LYS A 351 -14.85 -10.29 23.18
N GLY A 352 -14.18 -9.49 22.36
CA GLY A 352 -14.85 -8.56 21.46
C GLY A 352 -15.77 -9.25 20.45
N LEU A 353 -15.32 -10.36 19.87
CA LEU A 353 -16.13 -11.14 18.92
C LEU A 353 -17.31 -11.84 19.61
N TYR A 354 -17.10 -12.32 20.85
CA TYR A 354 -18.18 -12.83 21.69
C TYR A 354 -19.26 -11.76 21.94
N ASP A 355 -18.87 -10.53 22.30
CA ASP A 355 -19.81 -9.44 22.52
C ASP A 355 -20.59 -9.06 21.25
N ILE A 356 -19.94 -9.07 20.08
CA ILE A 356 -20.60 -8.87 18.78
C ILE A 356 -21.64 -9.98 18.55
N HIS A 357 -21.23 -11.25 18.67
CA HIS A 357 -22.09 -12.41 18.41
C HIS A 357 -23.26 -12.52 19.39
N LYS A 358 -23.08 -12.11 20.65
CA LYS A 358 -24.13 -12.06 21.68
C LYS A 358 -25.23 -11.05 21.34
N ASN A 359 -24.90 -9.99 20.62
CA ASN A 359 -25.86 -9.01 20.09
C ASN A 359 -26.48 -9.42 18.74
N ASN A 360 -26.32 -10.69 18.33
CA ASN A 360 -26.76 -11.21 17.02
C ASN A 360 -26.19 -10.45 15.82
N LEU A 361 -25.02 -9.85 16.00
CA LEU A 361 -24.24 -9.24 14.93
C LEU A 361 -23.17 -10.22 14.44
N VAL A 362 -22.74 -10.02 13.21
CA VAL A 362 -21.64 -10.76 12.57
C VAL A 362 -20.72 -9.72 11.94
N HIS A 363 -19.41 -9.89 12.05
CA HIS A 363 -18.43 -8.90 11.61
C HIS A 363 -18.12 -8.98 10.11
N LEU A 364 -17.89 -10.19 9.59
CA LEU A 364 -17.65 -10.55 8.18
C LEU A 364 -16.44 -9.89 7.50
N ASP A 365 -15.54 -9.30 8.27
CA ASP A 365 -14.30 -8.69 7.79
C ASP A 365 -13.21 -8.70 8.88
N ILE A 366 -13.14 -9.76 9.67
CA ILE A 366 -12.05 -9.96 10.63
C ILE A 366 -10.75 -10.15 9.84
N LYS A 367 -9.79 -9.25 10.08
CA LYS A 367 -8.46 -9.24 9.45
C LYS A 367 -7.49 -8.40 10.30
N PRO A 368 -6.17 -8.52 10.10
CA PRO A 368 -5.19 -7.81 10.94
C PRO A 368 -5.31 -6.28 10.86
N GLU A 369 -5.83 -5.73 9.77
CA GLU A 369 -6.06 -4.28 9.61
C GLU A 369 -7.20 -3.76 10.51
N ASN A 370 -8.17 -4.62 10.84
CA ASN A 370 -9.35 -4.29 11.63
C ASN A 370 -9.17 -4.66 13.12
N ILE A 371 -8.03 -5.23 13.50
CA ILE A 371 -7.66 -5.43 14.90
C ILE A 371 -6.73 -4.28 15.29
N MET A 372 -7.14 -3.45 16.24
CA MET A 372 -6.49 -2.18 16.52
C MET A 372 -6.06 -2.06 17.98
N PHE A 373 -4.96 -1.35 18.21
CA PHE A 373 -4.44 -1.05 19.54
C PHE A 373 -4.87 0.34 19.98
N LYS A 374 -5.51 0.43 21.15
CA LYS A 374 -6.01 1.71 21.68
C LYS A 374 -4.85 2.63 22.05
N ASP A 375 -3.84 2.06 22.71
CA ASP A 375 -2.70 2.77 23.27
C ASP A 375 -1.41 2.47 22.50
N ILE A 376 -0.46 3.41 22.60
CA ILE A 376 0.87 3.32 21.97
C ILE A 376 1.69 2.15 22.55
N GLU A 377 1.43 1.77 23.80
CA GLU A 377 2.06 0.61 24.44
C GLU A 377 1.53 -0.72 23.90
N ARG A 378 0.45 -0.68 23.11
CA ARG A 378 -0.22 -1.81 22.45
C ARG A 378 -0.69 -2.89 23.42
N LYS A 379 -1.20 -2.48 24.58
CA LYS A 379 -1.72 -3.39 25.62
C LYS A 379 -3.21 -3.69 25.46
N HIS A 380 -4.00 -2.69 25.08
CA HIS A 380 -5.45 -2.84 24.90
C HIS A 380 -5.78 -2.99 23.43
N VAL A 381 -6.40 -4.12 23.08
CA VAL A 381 -6.73 -4.46 21.70
C VAL A 381 -8.24 -4.44 21.53
N LYS A 382 -8.70 -3.86 20.42
CA LYS A 382 -10.10 -3.79 20.06
C LYS A 382 -10.33 -4.17 18.62
N ILE A 383 -11.51 -4.72 18.35
CA ILE A 383 -12.01 -4.95 17.00
C ILE A 383 -12.61 -3.64 16.47
N GLY A 384 -12.06 -3.13 15.38
CA GLY A 384 -12.59 -2.00 14.63
C GLY A 384 -13.25 -2.45 13.34
N ASP A 385 -14.00 -1.56 12.70
CA ASP A 385 -14.58 -1.78 11.37
C ASP A 385 -15.40 -3.08 11.21
N LEU A 386 -16.33 -3.36 12.16
CA LEU A 386 -17.52 -4.20 11.88
C LEU A 386 -18.04 -3.84 10.49
N GLY A 387 -17.94 -4.75 9.53
CA GLY A 387 -17.91 -4.40 8.11
C GLY A 387 -19.07 -3.49 7.71
N ILE A 388 -18.76 -2.23 7.36
CA ILE A 388 -19.72 -1.18 6.98
C ILE A 388 -20.59 -1.53 5.76
N ALA A 389 -20.33 -2.66 5.12
CA ALA A 389 -21.18 -3.18 4.08
C ALA A 389 -21.15 -4.71 4.14
N LYS A 390 -22.12 -5.31 4.84
CA LYS A 390 -22.58 -6.67 4.60
C LYS A 390 -23.91 -6.90 5.31
N LEU A 391 -24.97 -6.96 4.50
CA LEU A 391 -26.31 -7.43 4.86
C LEU A 391 -27.23 -6.37 5.50
N ALA A 392 -27.87 -5.60 4.62
CA ALA A 392 -29.31 -5.46 4.76
C ALA A 392 -29.89 -6.87 4.88
N VAL A 393 -30.63 -7.12 5.96
CA VAL A 393 -31.43 -8.32 6.18
C VAL A 393 -32.06 -8.76 4.85
N GLY A 394 -31.54 -9.84 4.24
CA GLY A 394 -32.13 -10.49 3.07
C GLY A 394 -31.55 -10.22 1.67
N LYS A 395 -30.41 -9.54 1.47
CA LYS A 395 -29.76 -9.48 0.12
C LYS A 395 -28.23 -9.67 0.13
N MET A 396 -27.76 -10.41 -0.87
CA MET A 396 -26.39 -10.87 -1.13
C MET A 396 -25.28 -9.84 -0.86
N VAL A 397 -24.19 -10.28 -0.24
CA VAL A 397 -22.94 -9.53 -0.07
C VAL A 397 -22.19 -9.49 -1.39
N SER A 398 -22.21 -8.39 -2.15
CA SER A 398 -21.39 -8.35 -3.37
C SER A 398 -19.91 -8.71 -3.09
N ALA A 399 -19.35 -9.62 -3.88
CA ALA A 399 -17.99 -10.15 -3.71
C ALA A 399 -16.89 -9.07 -3.75
N SER A 400 -17.17 -7.90 -4.35
CA SER A 400 -16.22 -6.77 -4.43
C SER A 400 -15.95 -6.09 -3.07
N TYR A 401 -16.69 -6.45 -2.02
CA TYR A 401 -16.60 -5.81 -0.69
C TYR A 401 -15.96 -6.72 0.38
N LEU A 402 -15.54 -7.92 0.02
CA LEU A 402 -14.86 -8.86 0.93
C LEU A 402 -13.35 -8.73 0.82
N SER A 403 -12.64 -8.87 1.94
CA SER A 403 -11.20 -9.12 1.95
C SER A 403 -10.98 -10.61 1.63
N PRO A 404 -10.72 -11.01 0.38
CA PRO A 404 -10.78 -12.42 -0.01
C PRO A 404 -9.69 -13.25 0.68
N ALA A 405 -8.65 -12.59 1.18
CA ALA A 405 -7.54 -13.17 1.90
C ALA A 405 -7.90 -13.73 3.30
N TYR A 406 -9.06 -13.37 3.87
CA TYR A 406 -9.51 -13.85 5.18
C TYR A 406 -10.94 -14.38 5.16
N ALA A 407 -11.64 -14.24 4.04
CA ALA A 407 -13.04 -14.64 3.93
C ALA A 407 -13.17 -16.17 3.92
N ALA A 408 -14.17 -16.66 4.66
CA ALA A 408 -14.49 -18.07 4.72
C ALA A 408 -14.91 -18.64 3.35
N PRO A 409 -14.67 -19.94 3.06
CA PRO A 409 -14.99 -20.54 1.77
C PRO A 409 -16.46 -20.40 1.36
N GLU A 410 -17.38 -20.50 2.31
CA GLU A 410 -18.81 -20.30 2.07
C GLU A 410 -19.14 -18.85 1.70
N VAL A 411 -18.50 -17.87 2.33
CA VAL A 411 -18.69 -16.45 2.03
C VAL A 411 -18.19 -16.12 0.63
N LEU A 412 -17.09 -16.73 0.20
CA LEU A 412 -16.56 -16.58 -1.16
C LEU A 412 -17.48 -17.21 -2.23
N LYS A 413 -18.20 -18.28 -1.89
CA LYS A 413 -19.10 -19.00 -2.81
C LYS A 413 -20.49 -18.38 -2.89
N SER A 414 -21.14 -18.18 -1.76
CA SER A 414 -22.57 -17.85 -1.66
C SER A 414 -22.84 -16.43 -1.18
N GLN A 415 -21.80 -15.67 -0.78
CA GLN A 415 -21.96 -14.30 -0.29
C GLN A 415 -22.88 -14.18 0.94
N LEU A 416 -23.08 -15.30 1.65
CA LEU A 416 -23.79 -15.35 2.91
C LEU A 416 -22.77 -15.69 4.00
N GLY A 417 -22.65 -14.80 4.97
CA GLY A 417 -21.77 -15.00 6.11
C GLY A 417 -22.56 -15.19 7.39
N SER A 418 -21.97 -15.94 8.32
CA SER A 418 -22.56 -16.25 9.62
C SER A 418 -21.50 -16.08 10.72
N LYS A 419 -21.89 -16.35 11.97
CA LYS A 419 -20.97 -16.32 13.11
C LYS A 419 -19.77 -17.25 12.87
N GLU A 420 -20.01 -18.40 12.26
CA GLU A 420 -19.01 -19.40 11.90
C GLU A 420 -18.02 -18.87 10.84
N SER A 421 -18.44 -17.95 9.98
CA SER A 421 -17.56 -17.28 9.03
C SER A 421 -16.56 -16.35 9.73
N ASP A 422 -16.98 -15.66 10.80
CA ASP A 422 -16.05 -14.86 11.62
C ASP A 422 -15.03 -15.75 12.34
N ILE A 423 -15.43 -16.94 12.78
CA ILE A 423 -14.51 -17.92 13.40
C ILE A 423 -13.42 -18.34 12.41
N TYR A 424 -13.78 -18.60 11.16
CA TYR A 424 -12.80 -18.91 10.12
C TYR A 424 -11.83 -17.77 9.89
N SER A 425 -12.34 -16.55 9.72
CA SER A 425 -11.50 -15.36 9.55
C SER A 425 -10.57 -15.12 10.74
N LEU A 426 -11.06 -15.31 11.97
CA LEU A 426 -10.24 -15.26 13.18
C LEU A 426 -9.16 -16.34 13.17
N GLY A 427 -9.49 -17.57 12.74
CA GLY A 427 -8.54 -18.67 12.58
C GLY A 427 -7.42 -18.33 11.59
N CYS A 428 -7.75 -17.70 10.45
CA CYS A 428 -6.76 -17.21 9.50
C CYS A 428 -5.81 -16.18 10.14
N VAL A 429 -6.36 -15.24 10.90
CA VAL A 429 -5.58 -14.20 11.57
C VAL A 429 -4.69 -14.78 12.68
N MET A 430 -5.19 -15.75 13.45
CA MET A 430 -4.41 -16.47 14.46
C MET A 430 -3.24 -17.24 13.81
N TYR A 431 -3.53 -17.97 12.74
CA TYR A 431 -2.52 -18.74 12.00
C TYR A 431 -1.40 -17.81 11.48
N GLU A 432 -1.77 -16.72 10.80
CA GLU A 432 -0.82 -15.75 10.28
C GLU A 432 -0.01 -15.07 11.39
N SER A 433 -0.66 -14.74 12.51
CA SER A 433 0.01 -14.07 13.62
C SER A 433 1.09 -14.94 14.28
N LEU A 434 0.94 -16.27 14.26
CA LEU A 434 1.92 -17.20 14.82
C LEU A 434 3.01 -17.61 13.84
N THR A 435 2.68 -17.73 12.54
CA THR A 435 3.56 -18.32 11.52
C THR A 435 4.11 -17.30 10.52
N GLY A 436 3.48 -16.14 10.39
CA GLY A 436 3.72 -15.17 9.31
C GLY A 436 3.13 -15.57 7.95
N ILE A 437 2.39 -16.69 7.88
CA ILE A 437 1.84 -17.23 6.63
C ILE A 437 0.32 -17.10 6.67
N ASN A 438 -0.28 -16.48 5.66
CA ASN A 438 -1.74 -16.49 5.55
C ASN A 438 -2.21 -17.85 4.96
N PRO A 439 -3.05 -18.62 5.68
CA PRO A 439 -3.45 -19.96 5.25
C PRO A 439 -4.34 -19.98 4.00
N GLN A 440 -4.98 -18.86 3.66
CA GLN A 440 -5.80 -18.72 2.47
C GLN A 440 -5.00 -18.96 1.18
N SER A 441 -3.68 -18.71 1.21
CA SER A 441 -2.80 -19.02 0.08
C SER A 441 -2.79 -20.51 -0.28
N PHE A 442 -2.92 -21.42 0.70
CA PHE A 442 -3.04 -22.86 0.42
C PHE A 442 -4.40 -23.17 -0.19
N VAL A 443 -5.47 -22.65 0.42
CA VAL A 443 -6.85 -22.87 -0.04
C VAL A 443 -7.05 -22.42 -1.48
N LEU A 444 -6.54 -21.24 -1.85
CA LEU A 444 -6.64 -20.71 -3.22
C LEU A 444 -5.89 -21.55 -4.26
N ASN A 445 -4.86 -22.28 -3.83
CA ASN A 445 -4.10 -23.20 -4.68
C ASN A 445 -4.58 -24.65 -4.56
N ASN A 446 -5.74 -24.89 -3.94
CA ASN A 446 -6.29 -26.22 -3.66
C ASN A 446 -5.34 -27.14 -2.86
N TYR A 447 -4.52 -26.55 -1.98
CA TYR A 447 -3.69 -27.29 -1.03
C TYR A 447 -4.37 -27.39 0.33
N GLU A 448 -4.10 -28.49 1.03
CA GLU A 448 -4.44 -28.63 2.43
C GLU A 448 -3.61 -27.66 3.28
N VAL A 449 -4.26 -26.96 4.22
CA VAL A 449 -3.58 -26.05 5.13
C VAL A 449 -2.78 -26.88 6.14
N PRO A 450 -1.44 -26.75 6.20
CA PRO A 450 -0.66 -27.52 7.17
C PRO A 450 -0.89 -26.98 8.59
N PRO A 451 -0.82 -27.82 9.64
CA PRO A 451 -0.86 -27.36 11.02
C PRO A 451 0.22 -26.30 11.33
N PRO A 452 -0.07 -25.24 12.10
CA PRO A 452 0.89 -24.16 12.35
C PRO A 452 2.15 -24.61 13.10
N ASP A 453 2.05 -25.63 13.95
CA ASP A 453 3.18 -26.24 14.67
C ASP A 453 4.20 -26.93 13.75
N ARG A 454 3.82 -27.27 12.51
CA ARG A 454 4.75 -27.73 11.47
C ARG A 454 5.75 -26.65 11.07
N TYR A 455 5.35 -25.38 11.10
CA TYR A 455 6.21 -24.23 10.80
C TYR A 455 6.90 -23.69 12.04
N ARG A 456 6.26 -23.87 13.19
CA ARG A 456 6.70 -23.31 14.46
C ARG A 456 6.47 -24.30 15.61
N PRO A 457 7.45 -25.19 15.89
CA PRO A 457 7.29 -26.31 16.83
C PRO A 457 7.05 -25.93 18.29
N ASP A 458 7.31 -24.68 18.71
CA ASP A 458 6.98 -24.19 20.05
C ASP A 458 5.48 -23.97 20.27
N ILE A 459 4.66 -23.98 19.21
CA ILE A 459 3.20 -23.89 19.32
C ILE A 459 2.65 -25.17 19.99
N PRO A 460 1.93 -25.06 21.12
CA PRO A 460 1.34 -26.23 21.76
C PRO A 460 0.33 -26.95 20.86
N ALA A 461 0.29 -28.28 20.94
CA ALA A 461 -0.60 -29.12 20.14
C ALA A 461 -2.09 -28.71 20.27
N TRP A 462 -2.52 -28.36 21.48
CA TRP A 462 -3.90 -27.89 21.72
C TRP A 462 -4.23 -26.62 20.93
N LEU A 463 -3.28 -25.68 20.82
CA LEU A 463 -3.47 -24.42 20.11
C LEU A 463 -3.44 -24.64 18.60
N SER A 464 -2.55 -25.52 18.14
CA SER A 464 -2.53 -25.94 16.74
C SER A 464 -3.87 -26.59 16.34
N SER A 465 -4.36 -27.55 17.14
CA SER A 465 -5.66 -28.21 16.91
C SER A 465 -6.84 -27.23 16.95
N LEU A 466 -6.84 -26.27 17.87
CA LEU A 466 -7.86 -25.22 17.93
C LEU A 466 -7.91 -24.41 16.63
N ILE A 467 -6.76 -23.88 16.19
CA ILE A 467 -6.67 -23.09 14.95
C ILE A 467 -7.12 -23.92 13.75
N MET A 468 -6.70 -25.18 13.66
CA MET A 468 -7.11 -26.07 12.57
C MET A 468 -8.62 -26.34 12.57
N SER A 469 -9.25 -26.48 13.74
CA SER A 469 -10.71 -26.63 13.82
C SER A 469 -11.46 -25.38 13.35
N MET A 470 -10.94 -24.18 13.63
CA MET A 470 -11.50 -22.91 13.15
C MET A 470 -11.41 -22.78 11.62
N LEU A 471 -10.37 -23.36 11.02
CA LEU A 471 -10.12 -23.36 9.57
C LEU A 471 -10.86 -24.47 8.80
N SER A 472 -11.81 -25.18 9.44
CA SER A 472 -12.63 -26.17 8.76
C SER A 472 -13.37 -25.58 7.53
N PRO A 473 -13.36 -26.26 6.37
CA PRO A 473 -14.14 -25.82 5.21
C PRO A 473 -15.66 -25.96 5.43
N VAL A 474 -16.09 -26.79 6.38
CA VAL A 474 -17.48 -26.98 6.79
C VAL A 474 -17.77 -26.08 7.99
N PRO A 475 -18.65 -25.06 7.86
CA PRO A 475 -18.93 -24.09 8.93
C PRO A 475 -19.38 -24.71 10.25
N GLU A 476 -20.22 -25.75 10.19
CA GLU A 476 -20.82 -26.42 11.34
C GLU A 476 -19.80 -27.21 12.20
N MET A 477 -18.63 -27.50 11.62
CA MET A 477 -17.54 -28.19 12.32
C MET A 477 -16.62 -27.21 13.08
N ARG A 478 -16.81 -25.90 12.92
CA ARG A 478 -16.01 -24.88 13.59
C ARG A 478 -16.50 -24.69 15.02
N PRO A 479 -15.61 -24.38 15.98
CA PRO A 479 -16.02 -24.07 17.34
C PRO A 479 -16.78 -22.74 17.39
N THR A 480 -17.65 -22.60 18.39
CA THR A 480 -18.24 -21.31 18.76
C THR A 480 -17.17 -20.38 19.34
N ILE A 481 -17.41 -19.06 19.30
CA ILE A 481 -16.48 -18.09 19.89
C ILE A 481 -16.27 -18.29 21.40
N GLU A 482 -17.29 -18.78 22.11
CA GLU A 482 -17.20 -19.13 23.54
C GLU A 482 -16.25 -20.32 23.77
N GLN A 483 -16.31 -21.35 22.93
CA GLN A 483 -15.36 -22.47 22.99
C GLN A 483 -13.93 -22.03 22.67
N VAL A 484 -13.74 -21.13 21.71
CA VAL A 484 -12.43 -20.54 21.39
C VAL A 484 -11.88 -19.77 22.59
N LEU A 485 -12.69 -18.89 23.19
CA LEU A 485 -12.29 -18.11 24.36
C LEU A 485 -11.91 -19.00 25.54
N ASN A 486 -12.75 -19.98 25.87
CA ASN A 486 -12.48 -20.94 26.95
C ASN A 486 -11.19 -21.73 26.70
N SER A 487 -10.91 -22.10 25.45
CA SER A 487 -9.68 -22.82 25.10
C SER A 487 -8.44 -21.95 25.28
N LEU A 488 -8.50 -20.67 24.91
CA LEU A 488 -7.40 -19.72 25.12
C LEU A 488 -7.15 -19.44 26.61
N GLU A 489 -8.21 -19.20 27.40
CA GLU A 489 -8.09 -18.92 28.84
C GLU A 489 -7.58 -20.13 29.64
N ASN A 490 -8.03 -21.34 29.31
CA ASN A 490 -7.52 -22.57 29.93
C ASN A 490 -6.09 -22.90 29.46
N GLY A 491 -5.79 -22.65 28.19
CA GLY A 491 -4.48 -22.88 27.59
C GLY A 491 -3.35 -22.08 28.25
N VAL A 492 -3.64 -20.89 28.79
CA VAL A 492 -2.70 -20.11 29.62
C VAL A 492 -2.17 -20.93 30.78
N GLN A 493 -3.05 -21.67 31.46
CA GLN A 493 -2.69 -22.45 32.66
C GLN A 493 -1.78 -23.63 32.32
N THR A 494 -1.89 -24.16 31.11
CA THR A 494 -1.05 -25.26 30.60
C THR A 494 0.35 -24.78 30.17
N ILE A 495 0.46 -23.58 29.60
CA ILE A 495 1.75 -23.02 29.15
C ILE A 495 2.53 -22.42 30.33
N TRP A 496 1.84 -21.78 31.28
CA TRP A 496 2.42 -21.19 32.49
C TRP A 496 1.69 -21.69 33.75
N PRO A 497 2.03 -22.89 34.26
CA PRO A 497 1.52 -23.34 35.54
C PRO A 497 1.98 -22.37 36.64
N ARG A 498 1.04 -22.00 37.52
CA ARG A 498 1.25 -21.01 38.60
C ARG A 498 2.36 -21.41 39.56
#